data_AF-A0A0L0SHJ4-F1
#
_entry.id   AF-A0A0L0SHJ4-F1
#
_cell.length_a   1.000
_cell.length_b   1.000
_cell.length_c   1.000
_cell.angle_alpha   90.00
_cell.angle_beta   90.00
_cell.angle_gamma   90.00
#
_symmetry.space_group_name_H-M   'P 1'
#
loop_
_entity.id
_entity.type
_entity.pdbx_description
1 polymer ?
#
loop_
_entity_poly.entity_id
_entity_poly.type
_entity_poly.pdbx_seq_one_letter_code
_entity_poly.pdbx_strand_id
1 'polypeptide(L)'
;MAGDHYEPVPDRACVAEGATLGAKTGFVGLVLGAATISWNNSVPKGSSITRVLATTTTQGAALGAIFATSACAFNQYRHKEDEWGSAFGGLMTGLAIGLHRRSFGAMAGFGAGLAFAAYLAELNKGTLRGPIGNMTPAQRRQWHNDSFWPNPATSPAARALEISEAARQQKQQQEL
;
A
#
# COMPACT_ATOMS: atom_id res chain seq x y z
N MET A 1 6.67 5.92 -19.35
CA MET A 1 6.06 4.58 -19.37
C MET A 1 7.15 3.60 -19.01
N ALA A 2 7.28 3.31 -17.71
CA ALA A 2 8.31 2.41 -17.20
C ALA A 2 7.92 0.98 -17.60
N GLY A 3 8.85 0.27 -18.25
CA GLY A 3 8.64 -1.11 -18.63
C GLY A 3 8.46 -1.98 -17.38
N ASP A 4 7.39 -2.77 -17.40
CA ASP A 4 7.13 -3.79 -16.39
C ASP A 4 8.28 -4.79 -16.40
N HIS A 5 9.20 -4.67 -15.44
CA HIS A 5 10.14 -5.73 -15.14
C HIS A 5 9.33 -6.91 -14.61
N TYR A 6 9.09 -7.89 -15.48
CA TYR A 6 8.45 -9.17 -15.14
C TYR A 6 9.43 -9.98 -14.28
N GLU A 7 9.51 -9.69 -12.99
CA GLU A 7 10.15 -10.61 -12.05
C GLU A 7 9.19 -11.79 -11.82
N PRO A 8 9.60 -13.04 -12.09
CA PRO A 8 8.78 -14.20 -11.80
C PRO A 8 8.51 -14.24 -10.30
N VAL A 9 7.24 -14.31 -9.92
CA VAL A 9 6.83 -14.39 -8.52
C VAL A 9 7.41 -15.69 -7.94
N PRO A 10 8.29 -15.66 -6.92
CA PRO A 10 8.80 -16.88 -6.31
C PRO A 10 7.65 -17.68 -5.69
N ASP A 11 7.73 -19.01 -5.63
CA ASP A 11 6.72 -19.85 -4.98
C ASP A 11 6.53 -19.44 -3.52
N ARG A 12 5.51 -18.61 -3.26
CA ARG A 12 5.18 -18.14 -1.92
C ARG A 12 4.29 -19.14 -1.21
N ALA A 13 4.66 -19.51 0.00
CA ALA A 13 3.75 -20.23 0.88
C ALA A 13 2.66 -19.24 1.36
N CYS A 14 1.56 -19.10 0.59
CA CYS A 14 0.48 -18.16 0.90
C CYS A 14 -0.09 -18.34 2.31
N VAL A 15 -0.07 -19.57 2.83
CA VAL A 15 -0.46 -19.87 4.21
C VAL A 15 0.50 -19.27 5.24
N ALA A 16 1.81 -19.32 4.98
CA ALA A 16 2.82 -18.74 5.87
C ALA A 16 2.75 -17.20 5.85
N GLU A 17 2.53 -16.61 4.69
CA GLU A 17 2.29 -15.17 4.55
C GLU A 17 1.00 -14.76 5.28
N GLY A 18 -0.07 -15.52 5.10
CA GLY A 18 -1.31 -15.40 5.88
C GLY A 18 -1.09 -15.47 7.39
N ALA A 19 -0.29 -16.41 7.86
CA ALA A 19 0.01 -16.57 9.28
C ALA A 19 0.82 -15.38 9.84
N THR A 20 1.81 -14.89 9.11
CA THR A 20 2.62 -13.74 9.56
C THR A 20 1.82 -12.44 9.57
N LEU A 21 1.01 -12.19 8.53
CA LEU A 21 0.15 -11.01 8.50
C LEU A 21 -1.00 -11.13 9.52
N GLY A 22 -1.54 -12.33 9.69
CA GLY A 22 -2.51 -12.65 10.74
C GLY A 22 -1.95 -12.39 12.14
N ALA A 23 -0.70 -12.77 12.42
CA ALA A 23 -0.07 -12.47 13.71
C ALA A 23 0.06 -10.96 13.96
N LYS A 24 0.49 -10.19 12.94
CA LYS A 24 0.63 -8.72 13.05
C LYS A 24 -0.72 -8.03 13.27
N THR A 25 -1.73 -8.40 12.50
CA THR A 25 -3.09 -7.85 12.60
C THR A 25 -3.82 -8.32 13.86
N GLY A 26 -3.51 -9.52 14.34
CA GLY A 26 -3.95 -10.02 15.64
C GLY A 26 -3.45 -9.15 16.79
N PHE A 27 -2.17 -8.76 16.75
CA PHE A 27 -1.62 -7.83 17.74
C PHE A 27 -2.33 -6.47 17.71
N VAL A 28 -2.62 -5.92 16.53
CA VAL A 28 -3.44 -4.70 16.39
C VAL A 28 -4.83 -4.91 17.00
N GLY A 29 -5.46 -6.06 16.76
CA GLY A 29 -6.75 -6.43 17.37
C GLY A 29 -6.69 -6.54 18.90
N LEU A 30 -5.56 -6.96 19.46
CA LEU A 30 -5.31 -6.99 20.90
C LEU A 30 -5.23 -5.58 21.48
N VAL A 31 -4.46 -4.70 20.84
CA VAL A 31 -4.30 -3.29 21.27
C VAL A 31 -5.63 -2.56 21.19
N LEU A 32 -6.39 -2.74 20.10
CA LEU A 32 -7.73 -2.16 19.96
C LEU A 32 -8.70 -2.72 21.01
N GLY A 33 -8.62 -4.02 21.30
CA GLY A 33 -9.39 -4.65 22.38
C GLY A 33 -9.08 -4.01 23.74
N ALA A 34 -7.80 -3.79 24.06
CA ALA A 34 -7.39 -3.14 25.29
C ALA A 34 -7.85 -1.68 25.36
N ALA A 35 -7.71 -0.93 24.27
CA ALA A 35 -8.15 0.47 24.19
C ALA A 35 -9.66 0.61 24.36
N THR A 36 -10.47 -0.27 23.75
CA THR A 36 -11.93 -0.22 23.91
C THR A 36 -12.38 -0.49 25.35
N ILE A 37 -11.72 -1.42 26.05
CA ILE A 37 -11.98 -1.66 27.48
C ILE A 37 -11.58 -0.43 28.31
N SER A 38 -10.44 0.17 27.99
CA SER A 38 -9.93 1.35 28.69
C SER A 38 -10.80 2.60 28.49
N TRP A 39 -11.36 2.82 27.30
CA TRP A 39 -12.18 4.00 27.02
C TRP A 39 -13.62 3.86 27.49
N ASN A 40 -14.21 2.67 27.35
CA ASN A 40 -15.61 2.48 27.71
C ASN A 40 -15.82 2.17 29.19
N ASN A 41 -14.73 1.97 29.98
CA ASN A 41 -14.75 1.60 31.40
C ASN A 41 -15.72 0.45 31.74
N SER A 42 -16.07 -0.35 30.73
CA SER A 42 -17.12 -1.35 30.83
C SER A 42 -16.77 -2.52 29.92
N VAL A 43 -16.88 -3.70 30.49
CA VAL A 43 -16.83 -4.96 29.76
C VAL A 43 -18.29 -5.34 29.46
N PRO A 44 -18.63 -5.76 28.23
CA PRO A 44 -20.00 -6.15 27.90
C PRO A 44 -20.53 -7.15 28.95
N LYS A 45 -21.75 -6.90 29.47
CA LYS A 45 -22.37 -7.74 30.51
C LYS A 45 -22.34 -9.21 30.09
N GLY A 46 -21.73 -10.07 30.91
CA GLY A 46 -21.58 -11.51 30.63
C GLY A 46 -20.32 -11.92 29.86
N SER A 47 -19.39 -10.99 29.61
CA SER A 47 -18.08 -11.30 29.01
C SER A 47 -16.93 -10.94 29.96
N SER A 48 -15.88 -11.77 29.97
CA SER A 48 -14.64 -11.46 30.67
C SER A 48 -13.74 -10.60 29.78
N ILE A 49 -12.84 -9.82 30.40
CA ILE A 49 -11.77 -9.08 29.72
C ILE A 49 -11.00 -10.00 28.76
N THR A 50 -10.68 -11.21 29.21
CA THR A 50 -9.99 -12.22 28.41
C THR A 50 -10.79 -12.63 27.18
N ARG A 51 -12.12 -12.73 27.27
CA ARG A 51 -12.96 -13.07 26.13
C ARG A 51 -13.02 -11.94 25.12
N VAL A 52 -13.17 -10.70 25.56
CA VAL A 52 -13.19 -9.53 24.66
C VAL A 52 -11.86 -9.41 23.92
N LEU A 53 -10.75 -9.45 24.64
CA LEU A 53 -9.41 -9.41 24.05
C LEU A 53 -9.17 -10.58 23.09
N ALA A 54 -9.56 -11.80 23.47
CA ALA A 54 -9.43 -12.96 22.60
C ALA A 54 -10.29 -12.80 21.33
N THR A 55 -11.51 -12.28 21.43
CA THR A 55 -12.38 -12.08 20.26
C THR A 55 -11.84 -11.01 19.31
N THR A 56 -11.36 -9.88 19.81
CA THR A 56 -10.80 -8.83 18.93
C THR A 56 -9.47 -9.24 18.31
N THR A 57 -8.63 -9.94 19.08
CA THR A 57 -7.35 -10.50 18.58
C THR A 57 -7.58 -11.54 17.50
N THR A 58 -8.49 -12.49 17.73
CA THR A 58 -8.80 -13.56 16.76
C THR A 58 -9.49 -13.00 15.51
N GLN A 59 -10.38 -12.02 15.65
CA GLN A 59 -10.97 -11.33 14.49
C GLN A 59 -9.91 -10.58 13.70
N GLY A 60 -9.03 -9.81 14.36
CA GLY A 60 -7.93 -9.11 13.69
C GLY A 60 -7.03 -10.07 12.93
N ALA A 61 -6.62 -11.18 13.58
CA ALA A 61 -5.78 -12.18 12.97
C ALA A 61 -6.44 -12.91 11.79
N ALA A 62 -7.72 -13.26 11.92
CA ALA A 62 -8.47 -13.91 10.85
C ALA A 62 -8.57 -13.00 9.62
N LEU A 63 -8.88 -11.71 9.81
CA LEU A 63 -8.99 -10.75 8.71
C LEU A 63 -7.64 -10.52 8.01
N GLY A 64 -6.54 -10.41 8.76
CA GLY A 64 -5.21 -10.32 8.16
C GLY A 64 -4.78 -11.58 7.42
N ALA A 65 -5.11 -12.76 7.96
CA ALA A 65 -4.84 -14.02 7.29
C ALA A 65 -5.64 -14.17 5.99
N ILE A 66 -6.94 -13.84 6.00
CA ILE A 66 -7.79 -13.84 4.81
C ILE A 66 -7.23 -12.89 3.75
N PHE A 67 -6.84 -11.68 4.14
CA PHE A 67 -6.25 -10.69 3.22
C PHE A 67 -4.99 -11.23 2.53
N ALA A 68 -3.99 -11.66 3.30
CA ALA A 68 -2.70 -12.11 2.75
C ALA A 68 -2.85 -13.38 1.91
N THR A 69 -3.62 -14.36 2.38
CA THR A 69 -3.82 -15.61 1.64
C THR A 69 -4.53 -15.38 0.30
N SER A 70 -5.57 -14.55 0.28
CA SER A 70 -6.32 -14.26 -0.95
C SER A 70 -5.53 -13.37 -1.92
N ALA A 71 -4.80 -12.37 -1.42
CA ALA A 71 -3.90 -11.57 -2.25
C ALA A 71 -2.78 -12.42 -2.86
N CYS A 72 -2.14 -13.29 -2.07
CA CYS A 72 -1.11 -14.21 -2.55
C CYS A 72 -1.65 -15.19 -3.59
N ALA A 73 -2.81 -15.82 -3.34
CA ALA A 73 -3.43 -16.73 -4.30
C ALA A 73 -3.79 -16.03 -5.63
N PHE A 74 -4.26 -14.78 -5.56
CA PHE A 74 -4.59 -13.99 -6.75
C PHE A 74 -3.34 -13.61 -7.56
N ASN A 75 -2.27 -13.20 -6.88
CA ASN A 75 -0.99 -12.86 -7.52
C ASN A 75 -0.32 -14.10 -8.13
N GLN A 76 -0.43 -15.26 -7.48
CA GLN A 76 0.02 -16.53 -8.04
C GLN A 76 -0.76 -16.90 -9.31
N TYR A 77 -2.08 -16.76 -9.30
CA TYR A 77 -2.90 -17.06 -10.48
C TYR A 77 -2.61 -16.12 -11.65
N ARG A 78 -2.32 -14.84 -11.39
CA ARG A 78 -2.00 -13.86 -12.45
C ARG A 78 -0.53 -13.83 -12.85
N HIS A 79 0.34 -14.52 -12.11
CA HIS A 79 1.80 -14.41 -12.23
C HIS A 79 2.27 -12.94 -12.29
N LYS A 80 1.60 -12.05 -11.55
CA LYS A 80 1.87 -10.61 -11.51
C LYS A 80 1.70 -10.07 -10.10
N GLU A 81 2.67 -9.26 -9.69
CA GLU A 81 2.68 -8.55 -8.42
C GLU A 81 2.14 -7.13 -8.61
N ASP A 82 0.81 -7.03 -8.73
CA ASP A 82 0.14 -5.74 -8.94
C ASP A 82 -0.80 -5.42 -7.77
N GLU A 83 -1.09 -4.13 -7.63
CA GLU A 83 -2.14 -3.50 -6.82
C GLU A 83 -3.54 -4.17 -6.90
N TRP A 84 -3.80 -4.95 -7.95
CA TRP A 84 -5.02 -5.74 -8.07
C TRP A 84 -5.10 -6.91 -7.08
N GLY A 85 -3.96 -7.47 -6.68
CA GLY A 85 -3.90 -8.51 -5.66
C GLY A 85 -4.29 -8.00 -4.28
N SER A 86 -3.79 -6.83 -3.90
CA SER A 86 -4.17 -6.19 -2.63
C SER A 86 -5.63 -5.74 -2.66
N ALA A 87 -6.14 -5.25 -3.79
CA ALA A 87 -7.57 -4.94 -3.97
C ALA A 87 -8.45 -6.19 -3.78
N PHE A 88 -8.07 -7.33 -4.37
CA PHE A 88 -8.79 -8.59 -4.21
C PHE A 88 -8.74 -9.10 -2.77
N GLY A 89 -7.57 -8.99 -2.12
CA GLY A 89 -7.43 -9.30 -0.71
C GLY A 89 -8.33 -8.44 0.18
N GLY A 90 -8.41 -7.14 -0.11
CA GLY A 90 -9.30 -6.20 0.57
C GLY A 90 -10.77 -6.56 0.37
N LEU A 91 -11.15 -6.94 -0.85
CA LEU A 91 -12.51 -7.38 -1.17
C LEU A 91 -12.90 -8.63 -0.38
N MET A 92 -12.05 -9.66 -0.36
CA MET A 92 -12.32 -10.91 0.37
C MET A 92 -12.44 -10.67 1.87
N THR A 93 -11.55 -9.85 2.44
CA THR A 93 -11.63 -9.48 3.85
C THR A 93 -12.89 -8.68 4.15
N GLY A 94 -13.30 -7.75 3.29
CA GLY A 94 -14.54 -6.99 3.46
C GLY A 94 -15.81 -7.84 3.34
N LEU A 95 -15.81 -8.80 2.41
CA LEU A 95 -16.88 -9.80 2.34
C LEU A 95 -16.95 -10.65 3.61
N ALA A 96 -15.82 -11.06 4.18
CA ALA A 96 -15.79 -11.82 5.44
C ALA A 96 -16.37 -11.01 6.61
N ILE A 97 -16.08 -9.71 6.70
CA ILE A 97 -16.67 -8.80 7.71
C ILE A 97 -18.18 -8.69 7.49
N GLY A 98 -18.62 -8.47 6.24
CA GLY A 98 -20.04 -8.35 5.91
C GLY A 98 -20.82 -9.65 6.18
N LEU A 99 -20.20 -10.80 5.93
CA LEU A 99 -20.75 -12.12 6.23
C LEU A 99 -20.88 -12.33 7.74
N HIS A 100 -19.89 -11.91 8.53
CA HIS A 100 -19.98 -11.93 9.99
C HIS A 100 -21.15 -11.07 10.51
N ARG A 101 -21.40 -9.93 9.86
CA ARG A 101 -22.56 -9.06 10.14
C ARG A 101 -23.88 -9.54 9.51
N ARG A 102 -23.87 -10.65 8.76
CA ARG A 102 -25.04 -11.25 8.09
C ARG A 102 -25.87 -10.25 7.28
N SER A 103 -25.20 -9.31 6.61
CA SER A 103 -25.86 -8.25 5.84
C SER A 103 -25.22 -8.09 4.49
N PHE A 104 -26.02 -8.27 3.43
CA PHE A 104 -25.57 -8.09 2.04
C PHE A 104 -25.10 -6.66 1.75
N GLY A 105 -25.77 -5.66 2.34
CA GLY A 105 -25.33 -4.25 2.23
C GLY A 105 -23.96 -4.02 2.89
N ALA A 106 -23.73 -4.65 4.05
CA ALA A 106 -22.43 -4.60 4.71
C ALA A 106 -21.35 -5.32 3.90
N MET A 107 -21.68 -6.45 3.26
CA MET A 107 -20.74 -7.16 2.37
C MET A 107 -20.30 -6.27 1.20
N ALA A 108 -21.25 -5.64 0.51
CA ALA A 108 -20.92 -4.74 -0.59
C ALA A 108 -20.14 -3.50 -0.12
N GLY A 109 -20.57 -2.88 0.97
CA GLY A 109 -19.92 -1.67 1.51
C GLY A 109 -18.51 -1.92 2.02
N PHE A 110 -18.31 -2.94 2.87
CA PHE A 110 -16.98 -3.29 3.38
C PHE A 110 -16.10 -3.90 2.29
N GLY A 111 -16.67 -4.71 1.40
CA GLY A 111 -15.94 -5.28 0.26
C GLY A 111 -15.38 -4.20 -0.65
N ALA A 112 -16.23 -3.30 -1.15
CA ALA A 112 -15.80 -2.21 -2.01
C ALA A 112 -14.88 -1.22 -1.28
N GLY A 113 -15.21 -0.86 -0.04
CA GLY A 113 -14.42 0.08 0.76
C GLY A 113 -13.01 -0.44 1.05
N LEU A 114 -12.87 -1.70 1.46
CA LEU A 114 -11.56 -2.28 1.75
C LEU A 114 -10.78 -2.63 0.50
N ALA A 115 -11.44 -3.04 -0.59
CA ALA A 115 -10.77 -3.20 -1.88
C ALA A 115 -10.14 -1.89 -2.35
N PHE A 116 -10.90 -0.79 -2.29
CA PHE A 116 -10.42 0.52 -2.68
C PHE A 116 -9.32 1.04 -1.75
N ALA A 117 -9.47 0.87 -0.44
CA ALA A 117 -8.45 1.26 0.52
C ALA A 117 -7.13 0.49 0.32
N ALA A 118 -7.21 -0.83 0.09
CA ALA A 118 -6.04 -1.65 -0.18
C ALA A 118 -5.37 -1.30 -1.51
N TYR A 119 -6.17 -1.04 -2.55
CA TYR A 119 -5.69 -0.57 -3.85
C TYR A 119 -4.94 0.75 -3.71
N LEU A 120 -5.52 1.74 -3.01
CA LEU A 120 -4.87 3.02 -2.77
C LEU A 120 -3.61 2.91 -1.91
N ALA A 121 -3.60 2.03 -0.91
CA ALA A 121 -2.42 1.81 -0.08
C ALA A 121 -1.25 1.26 -0.91
N GLU A 122 -1.53 0.33 -1.82
CA GLU A 122 -0.52 -0.29 -2.68
C GLU A 122 -0.06 0.63 -3.81
N LEU A 123 -0.97 1.40 -4.40
CA LEU A 123 -0.63 2.49 -5.35
C LEU A 123 0.38 3.47 -4.76
N ASN A 124 0.24 3.75 -3.47
CA ASN A 124 1.15 4.61 -2.73
C ASN A 124 2.36 3.88 -2.17
N LYS A 125 2.58 2.60 -2.51
CA LYS A 125 3.65 1.72 -2.02
C LYS A 125 3.77 1.71 -0.49
N GLY A 126 2.64 1.80 0.21
CA GLY A 126 2.59 1.86 1.66
C GLY A 126 3.07 3.18 2.28
N THR A 127 3.23 4.27 1.50
CA THR A 127 3.61 5.59 2.03
C THR A 127 2.46 6.59 1.96
N LEU A 128 2.13 7.23 3.09
CA LEU A 128 1.17 8.34 3.12
C LEU A 128 1.73 9.65 2.51
N ARG A 129 3.02 9.67 2.13
CA ARG A 129 3.69 10.84 1.52
C ARG A 129 3.61 10.87 0.00
N GLY A 130 2.86 9.95 -0.60
CA GLY A 130 2.75 9.81 -2.05
C GLY A 130 4.02 9.24 -2.70
N PRO A 131 4.02 9.06 -4.03
CA PRO A 131 5.09 8.36 -4.75
C PRO A 131 6.46 9.04 -4.66
N ILE A 132 6.52 10.34 -4.36
CA ILE A 132 7.76 11.14 -4.34
C ILE A 132 8.42 11.18 -2.95
N GLY A 133 7.69 10.78 -1.90
CA GLY A 133 8.11 10.95 -0.50
C GLY A 133 9.34 10.15 -0.10
N ASN A 134 9.50 8.96 -0.67
CA ASN A 134 10.59 8.02 -0.34
C ASN A 134 11.64 7.88 -1.46
N MET A 135 11.56 8.67 -2.53
CA MET A 135 12.56 8.63 -3.60
C MET A 135 13.88 9.22 -3.10
N THR A 136 14.97 8.51 -3.32
CA THR A 136 16.32 9.05 -3.13
C THR A 136 16.52 10.29 -4.03
N PRO A 137 17.45 11.21 -3.71
CA PRO A 137 17.72 12.37 -4.55
C PRO A 137 18.10 12.03 -6.00
N ALA A 138 18.64 10.83 -6.23
CA ALA A 138 18.91 10.30 -7.57
C ALA A 138 17.63 9.84 -8.28
N GLN A 139 16.79 9.04 -7.61
CA GLN A 139 15.51 8.59 -8.15
C GLN A 139 14.52 9.73 -8.38
N ARG A 140 14.57 10.78 -7.55
CA ARG A 140 13.74 11.98 -7.73
C ARG A 140 14.13 12.74 -9.00
N ARG A 141 15.44 12.83 -9.29
CA ARG A 141 15.93 13.43 -10.55
C ARG A 141 15.54 12.60 -11.77
N GLN A 142 15.59 11.27 -11.65
CA GLN A 142 15.19 10.37 -12.71
C GLN A 142 13.68 10.41 -12.96
N TRP A 143 12.85 10.32 -11.90
CA TRP A 143 11.40 10.51 -11.98
C TRP A 143 11.03 11.85 -12.59
N HIS A 144 11.74 12.92 -12.23
CA HIS A 144 11.52 14.25 -12.78
C HIS A 144 11.91 14.39 -14.26
N ASN A 145 12.82 13.56 -14.77
CA ASN A 145 13.15 13.49 -16.19
C ASN A 145 12.18 12.57 -16.98
N ASP A 146 11.70 11.50 -16.34
CA ASP A 146 10.85 10.47 -16.96
C ASP A 146 9.35 10.72 -16.76
N SER A 147 8.98 11.80 -16.06
CA SER A 147 7.61 12.21 -15.78
C SER A 147 6.90 12.67 -17.06
N PHE A 148 5.59 12.40 -17.13
CA PHE A 148 4.73 12.84 -18.23
C PHE A 148 4.71 14.36 -18.42
N TRP A 149 5.02 15.13 -17.36
CA TRP A 149 5.22 16.57 -17.38
C TRP A 149 6.72 16.90 -17.22
N PRO A 150 7.53 16.83 -18.29
CA PRO A 150 8.95 17.13 -18.20
C PRO A 150 9.15 18.59 -17.81
N ASN A 151 10.10 18.84 -16.91
CA ASN A 151 10.46 20.20 -16.54
C ASN A 151 11.12 20.91 -17.73
N PRO A 152 10.63 22.09 -18.16
CA PRO A 152 11.19 22.79 -19.31
C PRO A 152 12.67 23.17 -19.12
N ALA A 153 13.13 23.32 -17.87
CA ALA A 153 14.52 23.65 -17.55
C ALA A 153 15.55 22.54 -17.88
N THR A 154 15.12 21.29 -18.03
CA THR A 154 15.99 20.17 -18.42
C THR A 154 15.78 19.73 -19.87
N SER A 155 14.97 20.46 -20.64
CA SER A 155 14.78 20.19 -22.06
C SER A 155 16.10 20.33 -22.84
N PRO A 156 16.28 19.59 -23.96
CA PRO A 156 17.44 19.74 -24.82
C PRO A 156 17.64 21.20 -25.28
N ALA A 157 16.53 21.92 -25.47
CA ALA A 157 16.52 23.34 -25.83
C ALA A 157 17.06 24.24 -24.70
N ALA A 158 16.69 23.97 -23.44
CA ALA A 158 17.21 24.71 -22.29
C ALA A 158 18.72 24.48 -22.09
N ARG A 159 19.21 23.25 -22.26
CA ARG A 159 20.67 22.97 -22.27
C ARG A 159 21.40 23.66 -23.41
N ALA A 160 20.79 23.69 -24.60
CA ALA A 160 21.38 24.39 -25.75
C ALA A 160 21.51 25.90 -25.50
N LEU A 161 20.53 26.50 -24.82
CA LEU A 161 20.58 27.91 -24.41
C LEU A 161 21.70 28.15 -23.40
N GLU A 162 21.81 27.32 -22.36
CA GLU A 162 22.85 27.44 -21.32
C GLU A 162 24.28 27.30 -21.89
N ILE A 163 24.50 26.34 -22.80
CA ILE A 163 25.78 26.17 -23.51
C ILE A 163 26.08 27.40 -24.37
N SER A 164 25.06 27.94 -25.05
CA SER A 164 25.24 29.12 -25.90
C SER A 164 25.58 30.38 -25.10
N GLU A 165 25.02 30.53 -23.90
CA GLU A 165 25.32 31.64 -23.00
C GLU A 165 26.72 31.51 -22.40
N ALA A 166 27.12 30.31 -21.98
CA ALA A 166 28.47 30.04 -21.50
C ALA A 166 29.53 30.32 -22.60
N ALA A 167 29.24 29.94 -23.85
CA ALA A 167 30.12 30.22 -24.99
C ALA A 167 30.26 31.73 -25.27
N ARG A 168 29.20 32.53 -25.07
CA ARG A 168 29.28 33.99 -25.18
C ARG A 168 30.12 34.61 -24.08
N GLN A 169 29.99 34.13 -22.84
CA GLN A 169 30.78 34.62 -21.71
C GLN A 169 32.27 34.32 -21.87
N GLN A 170 32.63 33.14 -22.40
CA GLN A 170 34.03 32.82 -22.70
C GLN A 170 34.63 33.72 -23.77
N LYS A 171 33.86 34.06 -24.82
CA LYS A 171 34.32 35.04 -25.82
C LYS A 171 34.56 36.42 -25.21
N GLN A 172 33.67 36.89 -24.34
CA GLN A 172 33.84 38.17 -23.65
C GLN A 172 35.06 38.21 -22.72
N GLN A 173 35.43 37.07 -22.11
CA GLN A 173 36.64 36.97 -21.28
C GLN A 173 37.94 36.90 -22.07
N GLN A 174 37.90 36.54 -23.37
CA GLN A 174 39.07 36.50 -24.24
C GLN A 174 39.39 37.85 -24.91
N GLU A 175 38.44 38.78 -24.91
CA GLU A 175 38.61 40.14 -25.45
C GLU A 175 39.07 41.17 -24.38
N LEU A 176 39.25 40.73 -23.14
CA LEU A 176 39.83 41.47 -22.02
C LEU A 176 41.26 41.01 -21.75
#